data_AF-A0ABF7Q6M5-F1
#
_entry.id   AF-A0ABF7Q6M5-F1
#
_cell.length_a   1.000
_cell.length_b   1.000
_cell.length_c   1.000
_cell.angle_alpha   90.00
_cell.angle_beta   90.00
_cell.angle_gamma   90.00
#
_symmetry.space_group_name_H-M   'P 1'
#
loop_
_entity.id
_entity.type
_entity.pdbx_description
1 polymer ?
#
loop_
_entity_poly.entity_id
_entity_poly.type
_entity_poly.pdbx_seq_one_letter_code
_entity_poly.pdbx_strand_id
1 'polypeptide(L)'
;MFDAECDLAAVVYDRGDDPDTVLRNFAQSLQARGVRAVGLIQQVRHAVDADGIAAMLVHNGVERPLLLQLGHHASGRRLDVGQLLQAGAEVANALSDGADLLIINRFGRQESEGKGLTFLIEQALASDIPVVIAVPSFRFVEWIRFAHGMSVRLPCTHRALNAWWQTVSRRYPGFDDVRPTICEMLK
;
A
#
# COMPACT_ATOMS: atom_id res chain seq x y z
N MET A 1 20.86 -13.84 -5.68
CA MET A 1 19.53 -13.50 -6.20
C MET A 1 18.52 -14.13 -5.24
N PHE A 2 18.45 -13.62 -4.01
CA PHE A 2 17.64 -14.20 -2.91
C PHE A 2 16.55 -13.23 -2.43
N ASP A 3 16.45 -12.03 -3.01
CA ASP A 3 15.55 -11.00 -2.52
C ASP A 3 14.14 -11.08 -3.13
N ALA A 4 13.84 -11.91 -4.14
CA ALA A 4 12.50 -11.98 -4.73
C ALA A 4 11.49 -12.78 -3.88
N GLU A 5 11.96 -13.34 -2.77
CA GLU A 5 11.29 -14.37 -1.99
C GLU A 5 10.76 -13.86 -0.64
N CYS A 6 10.79 -12.55 -0.38
CA CYS A 6 10.26 -12.00 0.86
C CYS A 6 8.81 -11.54 0.67
N ASP A 7 7.95 -11.84 1.65
CA ASP A 7 6.55 -11.44 1.67
C ASP A 7 6.38 -9.95 2.00
N LEU A 8 7.49 -9.25 2.30
CA LEU A 8 7.53 -7.81 2.53
C LEU A 8 8.25 -7.08 1.39
N ALA A 9 7.51 -6.31 0.59
CA ALA A 9 8.05 -5.51 -0.51
C ALA A 9 7.99 -4.01 -0.26
N ALA A 10 9.09 -3.33 -0.56
CA ALA A 10 9.18 -1.87 -0.62
C ALA A 10 9.25 -1.39 -2.06
N VAL A 11 8.21 -0.70 -2.50
CA VAL A 11 8.21 0.08 -3.74
C VAL A 11 8.98 1.37 -3.48
N VAL A 12 10.20 1.43 -4.00
CA VAL A 12 11.06 2.60 -3.81
C VAL A 12 10.85 3.61 -4.93
N TYR A 13 10.59 4.85 -4.54
CA TYR A 13 10.25 5.93 -5.47
C TYR A 13 11.08 7.20 -5.21
N ASP A 14 11.35 7.95 -6.28
CA ASP A 14 12.08 9.21 -6.31
C ASP A 14 11.17 10.41 -6.67
N ARG A 15 11.75 11.61 -6.70
CA ARG A 15 11.08 12.87 -7.00
C ARG A 15 10.72 12.94 -8.49
N GLY A 16 9.65 12.27 -8.90
CA GLY A 16 9.21 12.13 -10.29
C GLY A 16 8.39 10.86 -10.54
N ASP A 17 8.51 9.90 -9.63
CA ASP A 17 7.65 8.72 -9.62
C ASP A 17 6.29 9.02 -8.99
N ASP A 18 5.29 8.23 -9.37
CA ASP A 18 3.93 8.29 -8.83
C ASP A 18 3.54 6.94 -8.18
N PRO A 19 3.97 6.70 -6.93
CA PRO A 19 3.62 5.48 -6.21
C PRO A 19 2.11 5.37 -5.93
N ASP A 20 1.41 6.50 -5.84
CA ASP A 20 -0.03 6.54 -5.55
C ASP A 20 -0.80 5.90 -6.71
N THR A 21 -0.49 6.29 -7.95
CA THR A 21 -1.08 5.72 -9.17
C THR A 21 -0.64 4.28 -9.40
N VAL A 22 0.66 3.98 -9.23
CA VAL A 22 1.19 2.62 -9.44
C VAL A 22 0.53 1.62 -8.49
N LEU A 23 0.42 1.94 -7.19
CA LEU A 23 -0.22 1.06 -6.22
C LEU A 23 -1.72 0.96 -6.43
N ARG A 24 -2.41 2.05 -6.84
CA ARG A 24 -3.84 2.00 -7.14
C ARG A 24 -4.14 1.07 -8.31
N ASN A 25 -3.42 1.22 -9.41
CA ASN A 25 -3.62 0.39 -10.60
C ASN A 25 -3.34 -1.09 -10.30
N PHE A 26 -2.31 -1.35 -9.50
CA PHE A 26 -1.99 -2.69 -9.03
C PHE A 26 -3.12 -3.27 -8.17
N ALA A 27 -3.60 -2.52 -7.17
CA ALA A 27 -4.73 -2.95 -6.32
C ALA A 27 -6.00 -3.25 -7.13
N GLN A 28 -6.34 -2.38 -8.09
CA GLN A 28 -7.50 -2.58 -8.97
C GLN A 28 -7.33 -3.83 -9.85
N SER A 29 -6.13 -4.06 -10.39
CA SER A 29 -5.83 -5.25 -11.18
C SER A 29 -5.98 -6.54 -10.37
N LEU A 30 -5.56 -6.53 -9.10
CA LEU A 30 -5.72 -7.65 -8.18
C LEU A 30 -7.19 -7.93 -7.86
N GLN A 31 -7.96 -6.89 -7.54
CA GLN A 31 -9.38 -7.00 -7.22
C GLN A 31 -10.19 -7.52 -8.41
N ALA A 32 -9.87 -7.07 -9.63
CA ALA A 32 -10.48 -7.59 -10.85
C ALA A 32 -10.22 -9.09 -11.07
N ARG A 33 -9.19 -9.65 -10.43
CA ARG A 33 -8.85 -11.08 -10.44
C ARG A 33 -9.37 -11.82 -9.21
N GLY A 34 -10.18 -11.18 -8.36
CA GLY A 34 -10.75 -11.78 -7.15
C GLY A 34 -9.81 -11.80 -5.94
N VAL A 35 -8.63 -11.17 -6.02
CA VAL A 35 -7.70 -11.07 -4.89
C VAL A 35 -8.20 -10.00 -3.91
N ARG A 36 -8.33 -10.38 -2.64
CA ARG A 36 -8.78 -9.52 -1.55
C ARG A 36 -7.63 -8.67 -1.01
N ALA A 37 -7.22 -7.68 -1.80
CA ALA A 37 -6.28 -6.65 -1.35
C ALA A 37 -6.95 -5.73 -0.32
N VAL A 38 -6.29 -5.52 0.81
CA VAL A 38 -6.70 -4.64 1.91
C VAL A 38 -5.60 -3.60 2.13
N GLY A 39 -5.94 -2.39 2.58
CA GLY A 39 -4.93 -1.36 2.73
C GLY A 39 -5.42 0.07 2.63
N LEU A 40 -4.45 0.97 2.57
CA LEU A 40 -4.63 2.42 2.50
C LEU A 40 -3.67 3.03 1.49
N ILE A 41 -4.20 3.73 0.49
CA ILE A 41 -3.39 4.47 -0.48
C ILE A 41 -3.68 5.96 -0.35
N GLN A 42 -2.68 6.75 0.06
CA GLN A 42 -2.77 8.21 0.04
C GLN A 42 -2.80 8.73 -1.40
N GLN A 43 -3.54 9.81 -1.63
CA GLN A 43 -3.68 10.48 -2.91
C GLN A 43 -3.56 11.98 -2.71
N VAL A 44 -2.72 12.62 -3.53
CA VAL A 44 -2.79 14.05 -3.76
C VAL A 44 -3.99 14.35 -4.65
N ARG A 45 -4.93 15.16 -4.15
CA ARG A 45 -6.07 15.69 -4.90
C ARG A 45 -5.71 17.08 -5.39
N HIS A 46 -5.75 17.29 -6.69
CA HIS A 46 -5.75 18.64 -7.26
C HIS A 46 -7.21 19.03 -7.52
N ALA A 47 -7.77 19.90 -6.68
CA ALA A 47 -9.12 20.44 -6.87
C ALA A 47 -9.05 21.95 -7.11
N VAL A 48 -10.07 22.49 -7.81
CA VAL A 48 -10.15 23.89 -8.25
C VAL A 48 -9.98 24.88 -7.08
N ASP A 49 -10.47 24.53 -5.89
CA ASP A 49 -10.38 25.38 -4.70
C ASP A 49 -9.20 25.04 -3.77
N ALA A 50 -8.56 23.88 -3.96
CA ALA A 50 -7.64 23.34 -2.98
C ALA A 50 -6.89 22.09 -3.44
N ASP A 51 -5.56 22.12 -3.37
CA ASP A 51 -4.78 20.88 -3.26
C ASP A 51 -5.08 20.20 -1.91
N GLY A 52 -5.50 18.94 -1.98
CA GLY A 52 -5.93 18.10 -0.87
C GLY A 52 -5.08 16.83 -0.73
N ILE A 53 -5.08 16.23 0.45
CA ILE A 53 -4.61 14.85 0.65
C ILE A 53 -5.81 14.04 1.13
N ALA A 54 -6.10 12.95 0.42
CA ALA A 54 -7.07 11.95 0.83
C ALA A 54 -6.38 10.59 0.93
N ALA A 55 -7.03 9.63 1.57
CA ALA A 55 -6.67 8.23 1.45
C ALA A 55 -7.83 7.40 0.94
N MET A 56 -7.53 6.49 0.04
CA MET A 56 -8.45 5.47 -0.44
C MET A 56 -8.22 4.18 0.34
N LEU A 57 -9.29 3.67 0.94
CA LEU A 57 -9.32 2.32 1.50
C LEU A 57 -9.33 1.34 0.34
N VAL A 58 -8.32 0.48 0.27
CA VAL A 58 -8.12 -0.41 -0.88
C VAL A 58 -9.30 -1.37 -1.04
N HIS A 59 -9.76 -1.96 0.05
CA HIS A 59 -10.76 -3.04 0.06
C HIS A 59 -12.18 -2.63 -0.35
N ASN A 60 -12.52 -1.34 -0.35
CA ASN A 60 -13.85 -0.85 -0.71
C ASN A 60 -13.85 0.42 -1.59
N GLY A 61 -12.66 0.96 -1.92
CA GLY A 61 -12.50 2.17 -2.72
C GLY A 61 -12.98 3.46 -2.05
N VAL A 62 -13.38 3.42 -0.77
CA VAL A 62 -13.88 4.59 -0.06
C VAL A 62 -12.75 5.58 0.17
N GLU A 63 -12.96 6.83 -0.23
CA GLU A 63 -12.02 7.93 0.03
C GLU A 63 -12.31 8.60 1.38
N ARG A 64 -11.24 8.92 2.11
CA ARG A 64 -11.24 9.64 3.38
C ARG A 64 -10.39 10.90 3.25
N PRO A 65 -10.93 12.10 3.55
CA PRO A 65 -10.11 13.30 3.61
C PRO A 65 -9.13 13.21 4.78
N LEU A 66 -7.86 13.53 4.53
CA LEU A 66 -6.78 13.48 5.51
C LEU A 66 -6.21 14.86 5.88
N LEU A 67 -6.84 15.96 5.46
CA LEU A 67 -6.38 17.30 5.80
C LEU A 67 -7.31 17.98 6.81
N LEU A 68 -6.69 18.58 7.83
CA LEU A 68 -7.32 19.52 8.73
C LEU A 68 -7.17 20.94 8.17
N GLN A 69 -8.29 21.65 7.98
CA GLN A 69 -8.29 23.08 7.69
C GLN A 69 -8.07 23.87 8.99
N LEU A 70 -6.97 24.61 9.10
CA LEU A 70 -6.66 25.41 10.29
C LEU A 70 -7.38 26.78 10.25
N GLY A 71 -8.70 26.81 10.09
CA GLY A 71 -9.52 28.03 10.17
C GLY A 71 -9.18 29.14 9.16
N HIS A 72 -10.02 30.19 9.11
CA HIS A 72 -9.93 31.27 8.12
C HIS A 72 -8.67 32.16 8.26
N HIS A 73 -7.94 32.06 9.38
CA HIS A 73 -6.79 32.92 9.69
C HIS A 73 -5.43 32.22 9.70
N ALA A 74 -5.36 30.89 9.59
CA ALA A 74 -4.09 30.20 9.36
C ALA A 74 -4.12 29.55 7.98
N SER A 75 -3.31 30.07 7.05
CA SER A 75 -3.15 29.54 5.68
C SER A 75 -2.44 28.18 5.60
N GLY A 76 -2.50 27.38 6.66
CA GLY A 76 -1.88 26.05 6.73
C GLY A 76 -2.90 24.93 6.65
N ARG A 77 -2.68 23.97 5.74
CA ARG A 77 -3.32 22.65 5.80
C ARG A 77 -2.33 21.67 6.39
N ARG A 78 -2.75 20.90 7.39
CA ARG A 78 -1.92 19.86 8.01
C ARG A 78 -2.59 18.50 7.84
N LEU A 79 -1.77 17.45 7.71
CA LEU A 79 -2.26 16.08 7.82
C LEU A 79 -3.00 15.89 9.15
N ASP A 80 -4.24 15.46 9.06
CA ASP A 80 -5.06 15.04 10.19
C ASP A 80 -4.66 13.62 10.59
N VAL A 81 -3.82 13.55 11.61
CA VAL A 81 -3.32 12.28 12.16
C VAL A 81 -4.47 11.44 12.74
N GLY A 82 -5.52 12.08 13.27
CA GLY A 82 -6.69 11.37 13.79
C GLY A 82 -7.44 10.65 12.69
N GLN A 83 -7.70 11.34 11.57
CA GLN A 83 -8.33 10.74 10.38
C GLN A 83 -7.48 9.62 9.78
N LEU A 84 -6.14 9.77 9.76
CA LEU A 84 -5.23 8.73 9.29
C LEU A 84 -5.31 7.47 10.17
N LEU A 85 -5.31 7.64 11.49
CA LEU A 85 -5.41 6.53 12.44
C LEU A 85 -6.79 5.86 12.39
N GLN A 86 -7.86 6.64 12.21
CA GLN A 86 -9.20 6.10 12.03
C GLN A 86 -9.30 5.23 10.78
N ALA A 87 -8.77 5.71 9.65
CA ALA A 87 -8.69 4.93 8.43
C ALA A 87 -7.79 3.68 8.62
N GLY A 88 -6.71 3.80 9.38
CA GLY A 88 -5.87 2.67 9.79
C GLY A 88 -6.65 1.62 10.58
N ALA A 89 -7.50 2.02 11.54
CA ALA A 89 -8.34 1.09 12.30
C ALA A 89 -9.37 0.37 11.40
N GLU A 90 -9.94 1.06 10.41
CA GLU A 90 -10.80 0.43 9.40
C GLU A 90 -10.04 -0.65 8.60
N VAL A 91 -8.78 -0.38 8.22
CA VAL A 91 -7.92 -1.37 7.54
C VAL A 91 -7.60 -2.54 8.46
N ALA A 92 -7.31 -2.30 9.74
CA ALA A 92 -7.03 -3.36 10.72
C ALA A 92 -8.22 -4.31 10.90
N ASN A 93 -9.44 -3.78 10.94
CA ASN A 93 -10.65 -4.60 10.98
C ASN A 93 -10.80 -5.43 9.71
N ALA A 94 -10.61 -4.81 8.54
CA ALA A 94 -10.66 -5.50 7.26
C ALA A 94 -9.60 -6.62 7.12
N LEU A 95 -8.41 -6.43 7.71
CA LEU A 95 -7.37 -7.47 7.82
C LEU A 95 -7.82 -8.63 8.70
N SER A 96 -8.44 -8.34 9.86
CA SER A 96 -8.96 -9.37 10.78
C SER A 96 -10.08 -10.20 10.16
N ASP A 97 -10.88 -9.61 9.26
CA ASP A 97 -11.90 -10.31 8.49
C ASP A 97 -11.29 -11.19 7.37
N GLY A 98 -9.96 -11.15 7.19
CA GLY A 98 -9.20 -11.86 6.17
C GLY A 98 -8.64 -10.91 5.10
N ALA A 99 -7.41 -11.15 4.66
CA ALA A 99 -6.86 -10.47 3.49
C ALA A 99 -5.81 -11.32 2.81
N ASP A 100 -5.64 -11.03 1.54
CA ASP A 100 -4.68 -11.71 0.68
C ASP A 100 -3.35 -10.97 0.56
N LEU A 101 -3.43 -9.65 0.68
CA LEU A 101 -2.32 -8.73 0.52
C LEU A 101 -2.66 -7.43 1.25
N LEU A 102 -1.70 -6.91 2.00
CA LEU A 102 -1.73 -5.57 2.56
C LEU A 102 -1.01 -4.58 1.63
N ILE A 103 -1.67 -3.49 1.27
CA ILE A 103 -1.08 -2.38 0.48
C ILE A 103 -1.10 -1.09 1.31
N ILE A 104 0.06 -0.49 1.59
CA ILE A 104 0.15 0.76 2.35
C ILE A 104 0.94 1.83 1.60
N ASN A 105 0.44 3.06 1.63
CA ASN A 105 1.17 4.25 1.19
C ASN A 105 0.95 5.38 2.23
N ARG A 106 1.99 5.97 2.83
CA ARG A 106 3.47 5.84 2.62
C ARG A 106 4.22 5.69 3.93
N PHE A 107 5.42 5.10 3.86
CA PHE A 107 6.39 5.12 4.94
C PHE A 107 6.97 6.53 5.12
N GLY A 108 6.47 7.24 6.14
CA GLY A 108 6.87 8.60 6.48
C GLY A 108 7.65 8.68 7.78
N ARG A 109 7.69 9.89 8.35
CA ARG A 109 8.41 10.15 9.60
C ARG A 109 7.81 9.42 10.80
N GLN A 110 6.49 9.38 10.89
CA GLN A 110 5.82 8.70 12.00
C GLN A 110 6.13 7.20 11.97
N GLU A 111 6.09 6.61 10.77
CA GLU A 111 6.38 5.19 10.56
C GLU A 111 7.85 4.86 10.86
N SER A 112 8.79 5.74 10.48
CA SER A 112 10.21 5.56 10.84
C SER A 112 10.47 5.60 12.36
N GLU A 113 9.57 6.21 13.13
CA GLU A 113 9.62 6.26 14.59
C GLU A 113 8.78 5.13 15.25
N GLY A 114 8.26 4.18 14.47
CA GLY A 114 7.41 3.09 14.95
C GLY A 114 5.97 3.49 15.27
N LYS A 115 5.50 4.63 14.75
CA LYS A 115 4.14 5.15 14.94
C LYS A 115 3.35 5.12 13.62
N GLY A 116 2.16 5.72 13.61
CA GLY A 116 1.36 5.85 12.40
C GLY A 116 0.76 4.50 12.01
N LEU A 117 1.08 4.02 10.81
CA LEU A 117 0.48 2.80 10.24
C LEU A 117 1.35 1.54 10.40
N THR A 118 2.44 1.58 11.17
CA THR A 118 3.35 0.43 11.38
C THR A 118 2.65 -0.78 11.99
N PHE A 119 1.66 -0.56 12.88
CA PHE A 119 0.88 -1.62 13.50
C PHE A 119 0.13 -2.50 12.47
N LEU A 120 -0.22 -1.96 11.31
CA LEU A 120 -0.85 -2.73 10.23
C LEU A 120 0.13 -3.70 9.59
N ILE A 121 1.39 -3.29 9.45
CA ILE A 121 2.47 -4.14 8.92
C ILE A 121 2.70 -5.29 9.90
N GLU A 122 2.80 -4.99 11.19
CA GLU A 122 2.95 -6.01 12.25
C GLU A 122 1.78 -7.00 12.26
N GLN A 123 0.54 -6.51 12.17
CA GLN A 123 -0.66 -7.35 12.13
C GLN A 123 -0.70 -8.27 10.90
N ALA A 124 -0.32 -7.75 9.72
CA ALA A 124 -0.29 -8.53 8.49
C ALA A 124 0.78 -9.62 8.55
N LEU A 125 2.00 -9.27 8.98
CA LEU A 125 3.09 -10.24 9.14
C LEU A 125 2.76 -11.32 10.17
N ALA A 126 2.08 -10.98 11.28
CA ALA A 126 1.63 -11.94 12.27
C ALA A 126 0.55 -12.91 11.75
N SER A 127 -0.11 -12.56 10.65
CA SER A 127 -1.14 -13.37 9.98
C SER A 127 -0.64 -14.04 8.69
N ASP A 128 0.68 -14.04 8.46
CA ASP A 128 1.33 -14.50 7.22
C ASP A 128 0.76 -13.83 5.95
N ILE A 129 0.30 -12.58 6.05
CA ILE A 129 -0.24 -11.81 4.93
C ILE A 129 0.91 -11.01 4.29
N PRO A 130 1.18 -11.18 2.98
CA PRO A 130 2.16 -10.37 2.28
C PRO A 130 1.86 -8.88 2.35
N VAL A 131 2.90 -8.06 2.37
CA VAL A 131 2.80 -6.60 2.52
C VAL A 131 3.58 -5.91 1.42
N VAL A 132 2.96 -4.88 0.83
CA VAL A 132 3.66 -3.93 -0.03
C VAL A 132 3.49 -2.51 0.50
N ILE A 133 4.61 -1.78 0.54
CA ILE A 133 4.64 -0.39 1.02
C ILE A 133 5.41 0.53 0.07
N ALA A 134 4.91 1.76 -0.11
CA ALA A 134 5.65 2.81 -0.80
C ALA A 134 6.66 3.49 0.15
N VAL A 135 7.94 3.46 -0.22
CA VAL A 135 9.05 4.03 0.55
C VAL A 135 9.82 5.04 -0.30
N PRO A 136 9.92 6.32 0.10
CA PRO A 136 10.74 7.27 -0.64
C PRO A 136 12.22 6.87 -0.55
N SER A 137 12.96 7.00 -1.65
CA SER A 137 14.36 6.56 -1.76
C SER A 137 15.27 7.04 -0.63
N PHE A 138 15.11 8.29 -0.20
CA PHE A 138 15.90 8.89 0.89
C PHE A 138 15.59 8.32 2.29
N ARG A 139 14.47 7.61 2.47
CA ARG A 139 14.13 6.89 3.71
C ARG A 139 14.37 5.38 3.63
N PHE A 140 14.91 4.89 2.52
CA PHE A 140 15.09 3.45 2.34
C PHE A 140 15.99 2.82 3.42
N VAL A 141 16.99 3.55 3.92
CA VAL A 141 17.84 3.07 5.02
C VAL A 141 17.04 2.93 6.32
N GLU A 142 16.13 3.86 6.61
CA GLU A 142 15.23 3.79 7.77
C GLU A 142 14.28 2.59 7.63
N TRP A 143 13.75 2.38 6.43
CA TRP A 143 12.91 1.23 6.11
C TRP A 143 13.63 -0.11 6.34
N ILE A 144 14.86 -0.27 5.84
CA ILE A 144 15.62 -1.50 6.02
C ILE A 144 15.89 -1.79 7.50
N ARG A 145 16.13 -0.76 8.32
CA ARG A 145 16.26 -0.91 9.77
C ARG A 145 14.95 -1.38 10.41
N PHE A 146 13.83 -0.77 10.03
CA PHE A 146 12.49 -1.17 10.48
C PHE A 146 12.17 -2.62 10.10
N ALA A 147 12.43 -3.02 8.86
CA ALA A 147 12.20 -4.37 8.37
C ALA A 147 13.25 -5.40 8.83
N HIS A 148 14.22 -5.01 9.67
CA HIS A 148 15.36 -5.84 10.07
C HIS A 148 16.11 -6.50 8.90
N GLY A 149 16.18 -5.81 7.75
CA GLY A 149 16.77 -6.33 6.52
C GLY A 149 15.89 -7.29 5.71
N MET A 150 14.70 -7.65 6.20
CA MET A 150 13.78 -8.58 5.54
C MET A 150 12.80 -7.82 4.63
N SER A 151 13.28 -7.26 3.52
CA SER A 151 12.40 -6.63 2.55
C SER A 151 12.96 -6.65 1.13
N VAL A 152 12.09 -6.91 0.16
CA VAL A 152 12.42 -6.80 -1.27
C VAL A 152 12.37 -5.34 -1.69
N ARG A 153 13.44 -4.86 -2.33
CA ARG A 153 13.42 -3.56 -3.01
C ARG A 153 12.82 -3.69 -4.41
N LEU A 154 11.69 -3.03 -4.66
CA LEU A 154 11.05 -2.97 -5.97
C LEU A 154 11.16 -1.57 -6.60
N PRO A 155 11.45 -1.46 -7.91
CA PRO A 155 11.24 -0.21 -8.65
C PRO A 155 9.77 0.24 -8.58
N CYS A 156 9.52 1.56 -8.62
CA CYS A 156 8.19 2.15 -8.69
C CYS A 156 7.49 1.90 -10.04
N THR A 157 7.20 0.64 -10.34
CA THR A 157 6.57 0.23 -11.60
C THR A 157 5.56 -0.87 -11.36
N HIS A 158 4.46 -0.82 -12.10
CA HIS A 158 3.43 -1.86 -12.08
C HIS A 158 3.99 -3.25 -12.44
N ARG A 159 4.94 -3.30 -13.38
CA ARG A 159 5.59 -4.56 -13.79
C ARG A 159 6.35 -5.23 -12.65
N ALA A 160 7.10 -4.46 -11.85
CA ALA A 160 7.85 -5.00 -10.72
C ALA A 160 6.92 -5.57 -9.63
N LEU A 161 5.84 -4.84 -9.33
CA LEU A 161 4.80 -5.29 -8.39
C LEU A 161 4.15 -6.60 -8.82
N ASN A 162 3.75 -6.70 -10.09
CA ASN A 162 3.14 -7.92 -10.62
C ASN A 162 4.11 -9.12 -10.57
N ALA A 163 5.37 -8.92 -10.93
CA ALA A 163 6.37 -9.99 -10.89
C ALA A 163 6.62 -10.49 -9.46
N TRP A 164 6.70 -9.58 -8.50
CA TRP A 164 6.79 -9.93 -7.08
C TRP A 164 5.55 -10.70 -6.61
N TRP A 165 4.35 -10.17 -6.89
CA TRP A 165 3.10 -10.82 -6.47
C TRP A 165 2.95 -12.22 -7.05
N GLN A 166 3.28 -12.43 -8.33
CA GLN A 166 3.25 -13.77 -8.95
C GLN A 166 4.19 -14.77 -8.28
N THR A 167 5.30 -14.29 -7.71
CA THR A 167 6.26 -15.14 -6.99
C THR A 167 5.72 -15.50 -5.61
N VAL A 168 5.15 -14.52 -4.90
CA VAL A 168 4.64 -14.69 -3.53
C VAL A 168 3.32 -15.47 -3.52
N SER A 169 2.37 -15.14 -4.39
CA SER A 169 1.01 -15.72 -4.38
C SER A 169 1.00 -17.23 -4.61
N ARG A 170 2.00 -17.78 -5.33
CA ARG A 170 2.15 -19.22 -5.57
C ARG A 170 2.40 -20.03 -4.30
N ARG A 171 2.84 -19.38 -3.23
CA ARG A 171 3.13 -20.03 -1.94
C ARG A 171 1.89 -20.21 -1.09
N TYR A 172 0.83 -19.51 -1.45
CA TYR A 172 -0.44 -19.53 -0.76
C TYR A 172 -1.44 -20.28 -1.65
N PRO A 173 -1.68 -21.58 -1.39
CA PRO A 173 -2.46 -22.45 -2.28
C PRO A 173 -3.94 -22.04 -2.45
N GLY A 174 -4.42 -21.02 -1.73
CA GLY A 174 -5.74 -20.41 -1.92
C GLY A 174 -5.85 -19.43 -3.10
N PHE A 175 -4.74 -19.03 -3.74
CA PHE A 175 -4.71 -18.02 -4.80
C PHE A 175 -4.78 -18.56 -6.24
N ASP A 176 -4.48 -19.85 -6.42
CA ASP A 176 -4.24 -20.44 -7.75
C ASP A 176 -5.54 -20.87 -8.48
N ASP A 177 -6.73 -20.66 -7.90
CA ASP A 177 -8.00 -21.05 -8.54
C ASP A 177 -8.56 -20.00 -9.53
N VAL A 178 -7.74 -19.02 -9.92
CA VAL A 178 -8.04 -18.21 -11.11
C VAL A 178 -7.56 -18.98 -12.34
N ARG A 179 -8.35 -19.97 -12.74
CA ARG A 179 -8.21 -20.64 -14.04
C ARG A 179 -8.07 -19.57 -15.12
N PRO A 180 -7.08 -19.66 -16.03
CA PRO A 180 -7.05 -18.79 -17.20
C PRO A 180 -8.37 -18.99 -17.95
N THR A 181 -9.16 -17.93 -18.07
CA THR A 181 -10.31 -17.91 -18.95
C THR A 181 -9.80 -18.24 -20.35
N ILE A 182 -10.25 -19.37 -20.88
CA ILE A 182 -9.98 -19.88 -22.22
C ILE A 182 -10.53 -18.89 -23.27
N CYS A 183 -9.82 -17.79 -23.50
CA CYS A 183 -10.10 -16.85 -24.59
C CYS A 183 -8.83 -16.33 -25.30
N GLU A 184 -7.62 -16.66 -24.83
CA GLU A 184 -6.37 -16.21 -25.48
C GLU A 184 -5.53 -17.35 -26.11
N MET A 185 -6.09 -18.55 -26.30
CA MET A 185 -5.41 -19.61 -27.09
C MET A 185 -5.91 -19.76 -28.53
N LEU A 186 -6.79 -18.88 -29.01
CA LEU A 186 -7.23 -18.87 -30.41
C LEU A 186 -7.38 -17.44 -30.94
N LYS A 187 -6.26 -16.85 -31.37
CA LYS A 187 -6.20 -15.87 -32.47
C LYS A 187 -4.81 -15.79 -33.06
#